data_AF-A0A973YX21-F1
#
_entry.id   AF-A0A973YX21-F1
#
_cell.length_a   1.000
_cell.length_b   1.000
_cell.length_c   1.000
_cell.angle_alpha   90.00
_cell.angle_beta   90.00
_cell.angle_gamma   90.00
#
_symmetry.space_group_name_H-M   'P 1'
#
loop_
_entity.id
_entity.type
_entity.pdbx_description
1 polymer ?
#
loop_
_entity_poly.entity_id
_entity_poly.type
_entity_poly.pdbx_seq_one_letter_code
_entity_poly.pdbx_strand_id
1 'polypeptide(L)'
;MRRRRRKNSGARWLIALVVVGALAWFGRDYWMGYLPSHAPAPVAQTADLQVPDAVTEAGAVAAASTVAAPAPTPTATFMTEAEARDAAARAAREQTLKVQKNLRDAHQAHQDQLDAAKADKNTRCIGGQKMKRVDNGWVQAGTC
;
A
#
# COMPACT_ATOMS: atom_id res chain seq x y z
N MET A 1 24.71 17.73 46.02
CA MET A 1 23.90 18.55 45.09
C MET A 1 23.41 17.68 43.91
N ARG A 2 22.13 17.29 43.86
CA ARG A 2 21.55 16.52 42.73
C ARG A 2 20.16 17.03 42.37
N ARG A 3 20.06 18.11 41.60
CA ARG A 3 18.81 18.55 40.97
C ARG A 3 19.12 19.29 39.66
N ARG A 4 19.18 18.59 38.52
CA ARG A 4 19.15 19.20 37.16
C ARG A 4 19.00 18.18 36.02
N ARG A 5 18.05 17.24 36.09
CA ARG A 5 17.66 16.38 34.94
C ARG A 5 16.13 16.30 34.76
N ARG A 6 15.45 17.46 34.62
CA ARG A 6 14.00 17.52 34.32
C ARG A 6 13.63 18.49 33.19
N LYS A 7 14.58 18.96 32.38
CA LYS A 7 14.27 19.94 31.32
C LYS A 7 13.83 19.32 29.99
N ASN A 8 14.15 18.06 29.72
CA ASN A 8 13.88 17.45 28.40
C ASN A 8 12.64 16.54 28.39
N SER A 9 11.99 16.29 29.53
CA SER A 9 10.78 15.45 29.59
C SER A 9 9.54 16.18 29.06
N GLY A 10 9.45 17.49 29.25
CA GLY A 10 8.31 18.28 28.76
C GLY A 10 8.26 18.38 27.24
N ALA A 11 9.41 18.63 26.59
CA ALA A 11 9.48 18.70 25.13
C ALA A 11 9.13 17.36 24.46
N ARG A 12 9.56 16.23 25.05
CA ARG A 12 9.20 14.89 24.55
C ARG A 12 7.70 14.62 24.64
N TRP A 13 7.06 15.04 25.71
CA TRP A 13 5.60 14.93 25.87
C TRP A 13 4.83 15.78 24.86
N LEU A 14 5.27 17.01 24.61
CA LEU A 14 4.65 17.87 23.60
C LEU A 14 4.76 17.26 22.19
N ILE A 15 5.94 16.75 21.83
CA ILE A 15 6.12 16.08 20.53
C ILE A 15 5.20 14.87 20.41
N ALA A 16 5.12 14.03 21.46
CA ALA A 16 4.25 12.86 21.45
C ALA A 16 2.77 13.25 21.26
N LEU A 17 2.30 14.30 21.94
CA LEU A 17 0.93 14.79 21.80
C LEU A 17 0.63 15.32 20.39
N VAL A 18 1.57 16.04 19.78
CA VAL A 18 1.42 16.54 18.39
C VAL A 18 1.30 15.39 17.41
N VAL A 19 2.15 14.36 17.55
CA VAL A 19 2.12 13.18 16.67
C VAL A 19 0.80 12.41 16.81
N VAL A 20 0.34 12.18 18.04
CA VAL A 20 -0.94 11.49 18.30
C VAL A 20 -2.12 12.29 17.76
N GLY A 21 -2.13 13.61 17.96
CA GLY A 21 -3.16 14.49 17.42
C GLY A 21 -3.21 14.48 15.88
N ALA A 22 -2.05 14.53 15.22
CA ALA A 22 -1.97 14.45 13.76
C ALA A 22 -2.50 13.11 13.23
N LEU A 23 -2.10 11.99 13.84
CA LEU A 23 -2.59 10.66 13.45
C LEU A 23 -4.11 10.52 13.65
N ALA A 24 -4.66 11.06 14.75
CA ALA A 24 -6.10 11.06 14.99
C ALA A 24 -6.86 11.92 13.95
N TRP A 25 -6.30 13.06 13.55
CA TRP A 25 -6.90 13.92 12.54
C TRP A 25 -6.91 13.26 11.16
N PHE A 26 -5.78 12.71 10.71
CA PHE A 26 -5.71 11.95 9.46
C PHE A 26 -6.60 10.70 9.49
N GLY A 27 -6.66 9.99 10.61
CA GLY A 27 -7.55 8.85 10.79
C GLY A 27 -9.03 9.23 10.66
N ARG A 28 -9.42 10.40 11.17
CA ARG A 28 -10.78 10.95 11.04
C ARG A 28 -11.11 11.32 9.59
N ASP A 29 -10.21 12.02 8.88
CA ASP A 29 -10.44 12.39 7.49
C ASP A 29 -10.48 11.17 6.57
N TYR A 30 -9.64 10.16 6.85
CA TYR A 30 -9.71 8.87 6.16
C TYR A 30 -11.05 8.17 6.40
N TRP A 31 -11.57 8.19 7.64
CA TRP A 31 -12.87 7.59 7.96
C TRP A 31 -14.06 8.35 7.38
N MET A 32 -14.02 9.68 7.38
CA MET A 32 -15.11 10.53 6.87
C MET A 32 -15.11 10.63 5.33
N GLY A 33 -13.94 10.51 4.68
CA GLY A 33 -13.80 10.58 3.22
C GLY A 33 -14.08 9.28 2.47
N TYR A 34 -14.13 8.13 3.16
CA TYR A 34 -14.37 6.80 2.59
C TYR A 34 -15.81 6.28 2.76
N LEU A 35 -16.78 7.16 3.01
CA LEU A 35 -18.17 6.83 2.70
C LEU A 35 -18.33 6.89 1.18
N PRO A 36 -18.66 5.79 0.49
CA PRO A 36 -18.85 5.78 -0.95
C PRO A 36 -20.15 6.52 -1.32
N SER A 37 -20.09 7.85 -1.32
CA SER A 37 -21.05 8.71 -2.01
C SER A 37 -20.63 8.92 -3.46
N HIS A 38 -20.00 7.92 -4.08
CA HIS A 38 -20.02 7.84 -5.54
C HIS A 38 -21.45 7.47 -5.92
N ALA A 39 -22.24 8.50 -6.24
CA ALA A 39 -23.41 8.31 -7.08
C ALA A 39 -22.99 7.43 -8.27
N PRO A 40 -23.74 6.37 -8.61
CA PRO A 40 -23.42 5.60 -9.80
C PRO A 40 -23.39 6.59 -10.97
N ALA A 41 -22.26 6.62 -11.67
CA ALA A 41 -22.13 7.40 -12.90
C ALA A 41 -23.33 7.08 -13.81
N PRO A 42 -23.95 8.09 -14.46
CA PRO A 42 -25.04 7.83 -15.38
C PRO A 42 -24.51 6.91 -16.49
N VAL A 43 -24.97 5.66 -16.46
CA VAL A 43 -24.79 4.72 -17.55
C VAL A 43 -25.42 5.39 -18.76
N ALA A 44 -24.61 5.70 -19.77
CA ALA A 44 -25.11 6.21 -21.03
C ALA A 44 -26.14 5.20 -21.55
N GLN A 45 -27.41 5.59 -21.50
CA GLN A 45 -28.49 4.90 -22.19
C GLN A 45 -28.20 5.03 -23.68
N THR A 46 -27.60 4.00 -24.27
CA THR A 46 -27.76 3.74 -25.68
C THR A 46 -29.21 3.31 -25.88
N ALA A 47 -30.06 4.30 -26.12
CA ALA A 47 -31.29 4.13 -26.87
C ALA A 47 -30.90 3.58 -28.24
N ASP A 48 -31.23 2.31 -28.48
CA ASP A 48 -31.70 1.80 -29.78
C ASP A 48 -31.92 0.29 -29.67
N LEU A 49 -33.15 -0.09 -29.29
CA LEU A 49 -33.93 -1.04 -30.07
C LEU A 49 -35.40 -0.92 -29.64
N GLN A 50 -36.15 -0.11 -30.39
CA GLN A 50 -37.60 -0.20 -30.42
C GLN A 50 -37.99 -1.56 -30.99
N VAL A 51 -38.72 -2.37 -30.21
CA VAL A 51 -39.62 -3.38 -30.77
C VAL A 51 -41.01 -3.02 -30.26
N PRO A 52 -41.90 -2.51 -31.13
CA PRO A 52 -43.31 -2.46 -30.81
C PRO A 52 -43.87 -3.87 -31.00
N ASP A 53 -44.49 -4.43 -29.98
CA ASP A 53 -45.89 -4.82 -30.11
C ASP A 53 -46.44 -5.25 -28.75
N ALA A 54 -47.35 -4.43 -28.26
CA ALA A 54 -48.29 -4.83 -27.24
C ALA A 54 -49.35 -5.68 -27.92
N VAL A 55 -49.40 -6.97 -27.57
CA VAL A 55 -50.62 -7.76 -27.74
C VAL A 55 -50.98 -8.38 -26.41
N THR A 56 -52.07 -7.88 -25.87
CA THR A 56 -52.78 -8.35 -24.70
C THR A 56 -53.36 -9.74 -24.98
N GLU A 57 -53.06 -10.75 -24.16
CA GLU A 57 -54.01 -11.85 -23.94
C GLU A 57 -53.80 -12.50 -22.57
N ALA A 58 -54.88 -12.53 -21.80
CA ALA A 58 -54.97 -13.21 -20.51
C ALA A 58 -55.17 -14.71 -20.74
N GLY A 59 -54.38 -15.57 -20.08
CA GLY A 59 -54.48 -17.01 -20.19
C GLY A 59 -53.93 -17.74 -18.97
N ALA A 60 -54.75 -18.63 -18.42
CA ALA A 60 -54.61 -19.36 -17.16
C ALA A 60 -53.38 -20.27 -16.99
N VAL A 61 -52.93 -20.35 -15.74
CA VAL A 61 -52.30 -21.46 -14.97
C VAL A 61 -51.85 -22.72 -15.74
N ALA A 62 -50.55 -23.04 -15.66
CA ALA A 62 -50.04 -24.42 -15.52
C ALA A 62 -48.58 -24.42 -15.04
N ALA A 63 -48.35 -24.95 -13.84
CA ALA A 63 -47.00 -25.29 -13.38
C ALA A 63 -46.51 -26.51 -14.16
N ALA A 64 -45.59 -26.28 -15.10
CA ALA A 64 -44.84 -27.35 -15.76
C ALA A 64 -43.48 -27.49 -15.07
N SER A 65 -43.26 -28.63 -14.41
CA SER A 65 -41.93 -29.05 -13.96
C SER A 65 -41.02 -29.24 -15.16
N THR A 66 -40.18 -28.26 -15.45
CA THR A 66 -39.12 -28.39 -16.44
C THR A 66 -38.01 -29.27 -15.86
N VAL A 67 -37.80 -30.43 -16.47
CA VAL A 67 -36.63 -31.28 -16.24
C VAL A 67 -35.39 -30.42 -16.51
N ALA A 68 -34.49 -30.33 -15.53
CA ALA A 68 -33.23 -29.61 -15.67
C ALA A 68 -32.42 -30.22 -16.82
N ALA A 69 -32.23 -29.46 -17.88
CA ALA A 69 -31.28 -29.80 -18.94
C ALA A 69 -29.86 -29.87 -18.35
N PRO A 70 -29.01 -30.82 -18.80
CA PRO A 70 -27.62 -30.85 -18.35
C PRO A 70 -26.94 -29.52 -18.68
N ALA A 71 -26.22 -28.96 -17.70
CA ALA A 71 -25.48 -27.72 -17.87
C ALA A 71 -24.55 -27.80 -19.10
N PRO A 72 -24.45 -26.74 -19.92
CA PRO A 72 -23.60 -26.76 -21.10
C PRO A 72 -22.16 -27.03 -20.68
N THR A 73 -21.56 -28.05 -21.32
CA THR A 73 -20.13 -28.34 -21.21
C THR A 73 -19.36 -27.06 -21.57
N PRO A 74 -18.45 -26.56 -20.72
CA PRO A 74 -17.74 -25.32 -21.01
C PRO A 74 -16.96 -25.47 -22.32
N THR A 75 -17.40 -24.74 -23.33
CA THR A 75 -16.84 -24.73 -24.68
C THR A 75 -15.41 -24.20 -24.64
N ALA A 76 -14.50 -24.77 -25.44
CA ALA A 76 -13.05 -24.52 -25.45
C ALA A 76 -12.62 -23.04 -25.42
N THR A 77 -13.49 -22.12 -25.85
CA THR A 77 -13.28 -20.65 -25.79
C THR A 77 -13.17 -20.09 -24.38
N PHE A 78 -13.80 -20.70 -23.37
CA PHE A 78 -13.67 -20.26 -21.97
C PHE A 78 -12.30 -20.62 -21.37
N MET A 79 -11.66 -21.69 -21.87
CA MET A 79 -10.34 -22.11 -21.40
C MET A 79 -9.25 -21.14 -21.88
N THR A 80 -9.32 -20.68 -23.13
CA THR A 80 -8.34 -19.72 -23.67
C THR A 80 -8.46 -18.34 -23.02
N GLU A 81 -9.67 -17.88 -22.70
CA GLU A 81 -9.85 -16.62 -21.97
C GLU A 81 -9.40 -16.72 -20.50
N ALA A 82 -9.62 -17.85 -19.84
CA ALA A 82 -9.12 -18.11 -18.50
C ALA A 82 -7.58 -18.13 -18.46
N GLU A 83 -6.94 -18.80 -19.43
CA GLU A 83 -5.48 -18.81 -19.56
C GLU A 83 -4.91 -17.41 -19.80
N ALA A 84 -5.58 -16.57 -20.60
CA ALA A 84 -5.17 -15.19 -20.83
C ALA A 84 -5.27 -14.33 -19.56
N ARG A 85 -6.35 -14.51 -18.76
CA ARG A 85 -6.49 -13.82 -17.46
C ARG A 85 -5.45 -14.28 -16.45
N ASP A 86 -5.14 -15.57 -16.41
CA ASP A 86 -4.09 -16.11 -15.53
C ASP A 86 -2.69 -15.65 -15.94
N ALA A 87 -2.41 -15.53 -17.24
CA ALA A 87 -1.17 -14.96 -17.75
C ALA A 87 -1.04 -13.47 -17.37
N ALA A 88 -2.11 -12.69 -17.53
CA ALA A 88 -2.15 -11.30 -17.12
C ALA A 88 -1.96 -11.14 -15.59
N ALA A 89 -2.58 -12.01 -14.79
CA ALA A 89 -2.43 -12.00 -13.33
C ALA A 89 -1.00 -12.33 -12.90
N ARG A 90 -0.31 -13.25 -13.58
CA ARG A 90 1.12 -13.55 -13.34
C ARG A 90 2.01 -12.36 -13.69
N ALA A 91 1.80 -11.75 -14.85
CA ALA A 91 2.54 -10.55 -15.26
C ALA A 91 2.37 -9.39 -14.26
N ALA A 92 1.16 -9.16 -13.75
CA ALA A 92 0.90 -8.15 -12.73
C ALA A 92 1.65 -8.45 -11.41
N ARG A 93 1.64 -9.72 -10.96
CA ARG A 93 2.39 -10.13 -9.77
C ARG A 93 3.89 -9.90 -9.94
N GLU A 94 4.46 -10.28 -11.08
CA GLU A 94 5.89 -10.06 -11.37
C GLU A 94 6.28 -8.58 -11.33
N GLN A 95 5.44 -7.70 -11.88
CA GLN A 95 5.67 -6.26 -11.80
C GLN A 95 5.65 -5.76 -10.35
N THR A 96 4.68 -6.20 -9.55
CA THR A 96 4.64 -5.80 -8.12
C THR A 96 5.85 -6.31 -7.34
N LEU A 97 6.29 -7.55 -7.58
CA LEU A 97 7.48 -8.11 -6.95
C LEU A 97 8.74 -7.34 -7.34
N LYS A 98 8.85 -6.93 -8.61
CA LYS A 98 9.96 -6.12 -9.10
C LYS A 98 9.99 -4.75 -8.43
N VAL A 99 8.85 -4.08 -8.31
CA VAL A 99 8.75 -2.78 -7.61
C VAL A 99 9.11 -2.93 -6.13
N GLN A 100 8.58 -3.94 -5.44
CA GLN A 100 8.89 -4.18 -4.03
C GLN A 100 10.38 -4.48 -3.81
N LYS A 101 10.99 -5.28 -4.69
CA LYS A 101 12.43 -5.54 -4.64
C LYS A 101 13.23 -4.25 -4.82
N ASN A 102 12.92 -3.47 -5.85
CA ASN A 102 13.59 -2.19 -6.10
C ASN A 102 13.48 -1.23 -4.92
N LEU A 103 12.32 -1.16 -4.27
CA LEU A 103 12.13 -0.31 -3.08
C LEU A 103 12.95 -0.79 -1.89
N ARG A 104 13.04 -2.12 -1.67
CA ARG A 104 13.86 -2.70 -0.61
C ARG A 104 15.35 -2.41 -0.85
N ASP A 105 15.81 -2.63 -2.07
CA ASP A 105 17.20 -2.40 -2.47
C ASP A 105 17.57 -0.91 -2.35
N ALA A 106 16.68 0.00 -2.78
CA ALA A 106 16.89 1.44 -2.64
C ALA A 106 16.93 1.90 -1.18
N HIS A 107 16.05 1.36 -0.34
CA HIS A 107 16.03 1.68 1.08
C HIS A 107 17.30 1.19 1.78
N GLN A 108 17.77 -0.01 1.46
CA GLN A 108 19.02 -0.55 1.99
C GLN A 108 20.22 0.31 1.56
N ALA A 109 20.34 0.63 0.27
CA ALA A 109 21.41 1.48 -0.23
C ALA A 109 21.43 2.86 0.44
N HIS A 110 20.25 3.44 0.72
CA HIS A 110 20.15 4.70 1.44
C HIS A 110 20.60 4.57 2.91
N GLN A 111 20.25 3.48 3.59
CA GLN A 111 20.74 3.22 4.94
C GLN A 111 22.26 3.04 4.98
N ASP A 112 22.81 2.27 4.04
CA ASP A 112 24.25 2.04 3.92
C ASP A 112 25.00 3.36 3.69
N GLN A 113 24.46 4.27 2.86
CA GLN A 113 25.01 5.61 2.66
C GLN A 113 24.98 6.45 3.95
N LEU A 114 23.87 6.42 4.69
CA LEU A 114 23.77 7.14 5.96
C LEU A 114 24.75 6.60 6.99
N ASP A 115 24.93 5.29 7.06
CA ASP A 115 25.81 4.65 8.03
C ASP A 115 27.28 4.83 7.65
N ALA A 116 27.64 4.78 6.37
CA ALA A 116 28.94 5.19 5.86
C ALA A 116 29.23 6.68 6.19
N ALA A 117 28.28 7.58 5.91
CA ALA A 117 28.43 9.00 6.21
C ALA A 117 28.56 9.29 7.72
N LYS A 118 27.92 8.49 8.59
CA LYS A 118 28.12 8.57 10.05
C LYS A 118 29.47 8.01 10.47
N ALA A 119 29.94 6.93 9.85
CA ALA A 119 31.23 6.32 10.14
C ALA A 119 32.38 7.31 9.86
N ASP A 120 32.32 8.01 8.73
CA ASP A 120 33.30 9.04 8.38
C ASP A 120 33.30 10.20 9.39
N LYS A 121 32.11 10.72 9.74
CA LYS A 121 31.97 11.80 10.74
C LYS A 121 32.42 11.38 12.15
N ASN A 122 32.41 10.08 12.44
CA ASN A 122 32.83 9.54 13.72
C ASN A 122 34.31 9.18 13.76
N THR A 123 35.10 9.41 12.70
CA THR A 123 36.55 9.23 12.74
C THR A 123 37.28 10.51 12.39
N ARG A 124 38.35 10.83 13.11
CA ARG A 124 39.22 11.97 12.80
C ARG A 124 40.66 11.68 13.21
N CYS A 125 41.61 12.24 12.47
CA CYS A 125 43.03 12.18 12.82
C CYS A 125 43.40 13.38 13.70
N ILE A 126 43.98 13.12 14.86
CA ILE A 126 44.52 14.16 15.75
C ILE A 126 45.95 13.72 16.10
N GLY A 127 46.95 14.51 15.67
CA GLY A 127 48.36 14.25 15.99
C GLY A 127 48.88 12.89 15.49
N GLY A 128 48.51 12.45 14.28
CA GLY A 128 48.90 11.13 13.74
C GLY A 128 48.15 9.93 14.33
N GLN A 129 47.11 10.17 15.14
CA GLN A 129 46.29 9.10 15.71
C GLN A 129 44.85 9.18 15.20
N LYS A 130 44.32 8.04 14.75
CA LYS A 130 42.92 7.88 14.35
C LYS A 130 42.07 7.77 15.60
N MET A 131 41.19 8.74 15.83
CA MET A 131 40.26 8.76 16.95
C MET A 131 38.83 8.51 16.46
N LYS A 132 38.14 7.56 17.10
CA LYS A 132 36.73 7.22 16.85
C LYS A 132 35.83 7.80 17.93
N ARG A 133 34.73 8.43 17.55
CA ARG A 133 33.72 8.97 18.47
C ARG A 133 32.82 7.84 18.99
N VAL A 134 32.68 7.76 20.31
CA VAL A 134 31.77 6.85 21.03
C VAL A 134 30.91 7.67 22.00
N ASP A 135 29.88 7.05 22.58
CA ASP A 135 28.90 7.76 23.42
C ASP A 135 29.50 8.55 24.61
N ASN A 136 30.68 8.13 25.10
CA ASN A 136 31.37 8.76 26.24
C ASN A 136 32.64 9.55 25.87
N GLY A 137 32.95 9.76 24.58
CA GLY A 137 34.13 10.54 24.18
C GLY A 137 34.78 10.10 22.88
N TRP A 138 36.09 10.29 22.77
CA TRP A 138 36.93 9.83 21.65
C TRP A 138 37.83 8.70 22.13
N VAL A 139 37.89 7.61 21.38
CA VAL A 139 38.75 6.45 21.67
C VAL A 139 39.73 6.28 20.53
N GLN A 140 40.98 5.95 20.84
CA GLN A 140 42.00 5.66 19.83
C GLN A 140 41.62 4.38 19.08
N ALA A 141 41.54 4.47 17.76
CA ALA A 141 41.17 3.38 16.87
C ALA A 141 42.34 2.92 15.97
N GLY A 142 43.48 3.63 16.02
CA GLY A 142 44.69 3.29 15.26
C GLY A 142 45.55 4.51 15.02
N THR A 143 46.50 4.39 14.10
CA THR A 143 47.29 5.50 13.57
C THR A 143 46.68 6.02 12.27
N CYS A 144 46.90 7.30 12.03
CA CYS A 144 46.88 7.89 10.71
C CYS A 144 48.34 8.15 10.33
#